data_AF-A0A667WL16-F1
#
_entry.id   AF-A0A667WL16-F1
#
_cell.length_a   1.000
_cell.length_b   1.000
_cell.length_c   1.000
_cell.angle_alpha   90.00
_cell.angle_beta   90.00
_cell.angle_gamma   90.00
#
_symmetry.space_group_name_H-M   'P 1'
#
loop_
_entity.id
_entity.type
_entity.pdbx_description
1 polymer ?
#
loop_
_entity_poly.entity_id
_entity_poly.type
_entity_poly.pdbx_seq_one_letter_code
_entity_poly.pdbx_strand_id
1 'polypeptide(L)'
;MVIVTSCYVLSNVAYYAVMSPEELLASEAVAVTFAEKLMGKFSTVVPVFVAMSCYGSMNGCLFAISRMFFVASREGHLPEVLSMIHIRRHTPLPAVLALVIFNRIYPMTMLQLFVADIYSLLNFMSFLRWLFIGVAVLGLIYLRYTQPDLPRPFKVSVFVPLIIPAVFCLTCFLMVFMSLYSDPVNTGIGFAISLTGIPAYYIFIVFDRRPKWIQKAIGTSHCAQQHNQDSYIHPQKRS
;
A
#
# COMPACT_ATOMS: atom_id res chain seq x y z
N MET A 1 -0.17 -18.13 8.12
CA MET A 1 -1.61 -17.91 7.81
C MET A 1 -2.51 -18.58 8.84
N VAL A 2 -2.44 -19.91 9.04
CA VAL A 2 -3.28 -20.61 10.04
C VAL A 2 -3.23 -19.96 11.43
N ILE A 3 -2.03 -19.64 11.95
CA ILE A 3 -1.87 -18.97 13.25
C ILE A 3 -2.64 -17.64 13.31
N VAL A 4 -2.55 -16.83 12.25
CA VAL A 4 -3.23 -15.53 12.17
C VAL A 4 -4.74 -15.70 12.17
N THR A 5 -5.25 -16.66 11.39
CA THR A 5 -6.67 -17.01 11.36
C THR A 5 -7.15 -17.48 12.74
N SER A 6 -6.40 -18.34 13.42
CA SER A 6 -6.73 -18.79 14.77
C SER A 6 -6.77 -17.63 15.76
N CYS A 7 -5.80 -16.71 15.73
CA CYS A 7 -5.83 -15.52 16.57
C CYS A 7 -7.08 -14.66 16.32
N TYR A 8 -7.47 -14.43 15.06
CA TYR A 8 -8.69 -13.68 14.74
C TYR A 8 -9.96 -14.36 15.23
N VAL A 9 -10.07 -15.68 15.09
CA VAL A 9 -11.22 -16.43 15.58
C VAL A 9 -11.30 -16.35 17.10
N LEU A 10 -10.18 -16.54 17.80
CA LEU A 10 -10.11 -16.43 19.26
C LEU A 10 -10.49 -15.03 19.75
N SER A 11 -10.03 -13.96 19.09
CA SER A 11 -10.42 -12.59 19.43
C SER A 11 -11.92 -12.35 19.26
N ASN A 12 -12.53 -12.83 18.17
CA ASN A 12 -13.98 -12.70 17.97
C ASN A 12 -14.77 -13.47 19.02
N VAL A 13 -14.36 -14.70 19.36
CA VAL A 13 -14.99 -15.49 20.43
C VAL A 13 -14.91 -14.75 21.77
N ALA A 14 -13.76 -14.14 22.09
CA ALA A 14 -13.61 -13.34 23.31
C ALA A 14 -14.56 -12.12 23.32
N TYR A 15 -14.74 -11.43 22.21
CA TYR A 15 -15.67 -10.30 22.13
C TYR A 15 -17.13 -10.73 22.34
N TYR A 16 -17.57 -11.80 21.68
CA TYR A 16 -18.95 -12.31 21.84
C TYR A 16 -19.23 -12.94 23.21
N ALA A 17 -18.20 -13.39 23.93
CA ALA A 17 -18.37 -13.92 25.29
C ALA A 17 -18.64 -12.82 26.34
N VAL A 18 -18.23 -11.58 26.07
CA VAL A 18 -18.25 -10.47 27.04
C VAL A 18 -19.26 -9.39 26.67
N MET A 19 -19.53 -9.20 25.37
CA MET A 19 -20.43 -8.17 24.85
C MET A 19 -21.60 -8.78 24.10
N SER A 20 -22.76 -8.16 24.22
CA SER A 20 -23.91 -8.51 23.38
C SER A 20 -23.71 -8.00 21.94
N PRO A 21 -24.38 -8.58 20.93
CA PRO A 21 -24.27 -8.13 19.55
C PRO A 21 -24.65 -6.66 19.34
N GLU A 22 -25.65 -6.16 20.09
CA GLU A 22 -26.11 -4.77 20.01
C GLU A 22 -25.04 -3.78 20.50
N GLU A 23 -24.36 -4.10 21.60
CA GLU A 23 -23.27 -3.28 22.12
C GLU A 23 -22.04 -3.28 21.21
N LEU A 24 -21.78 -4.40 20.54
CA LEU A 24 -20.72 -4.55 19.56
C LEU A 24 -20.95 -3.64 18.34
N LEU A 25 -22.18 -3.55 17.87
CA LEU A 25 -22.56 -2.70 16.73
C LEU A 25 -22.61 -1.21 17.10
N ALA A 26 -22.93 -0.89 18.36
CA ALA A 26 -22.97 0.49 18.85
C ALA A 26 -21.59 1.07 19.18
N SER A 27 -20.57 0.21 19.36
CA SER A 27 -19.23 0.64 19.79
C SER A 27 -18.31 0.97 18.61
N GLU A 28 -17.85 2.22 18.52
CA GLU A 28 -16.81 2.63 17.56
C GLU A 28 -15.45 1.96 17.86
N ALA A 29 -15.17 1.66 19.13
CA ALA A 29 -13.91 1.11 19.61
C ALA A 29 -14.12 -0.15 20.46
N VAL A 30 -14.42 -1.26 19.79
CA VAL A 30 -14.72 -2.58 20.39
C VAL A 30 -13.68 -3.05 21.43
N ALA A 31 -12.40 -2.77 21.20
CA ALA A 31 -11.33 -3.16 22.13
C ALA A 31 -11.37 -2.39 23.46
N VAL A 32 -11.81 -1.13 23.44
CA VAL A 32 -11.87 -0.27 24.62
C VAL A 32 -13.09 -0.64 25.46
N THR A 33 -14.24 -0.81 24.83
CA THR A 33 -15.48 -1.25 25.51
C THR A 33 -15.33 -2.64 26.12
N PHE A 34 -14.63 -3.56 25.45
CA PHE A 34 -14.24 -4.85 26.02
C PHE A 34 -13.38 -4.69 27.29
N ALA A 35 -12.38 -3.80 27.26
CA ALA A 35 -11.49 -3.58 28.39
C ALA A 35 -12.18 -2.92 29.58
N GLU A 36 -13.09 -1.98 29.34
CA GLU A 36 -13.91 -1.34 30.38
C GLU A 36 -14.77 -2.35 31.12
N LYS A 37 -15.43 -3.26 30.38
CA LYS A 37 -16.28 -4.30 30.97
C LYS A 37 -15.51 -5.33 31.78
N LEU A 38 -14.33 -5.74 31.32
CA LEU A 38 -13.61 -6.86 31.91
C LEU A 38 -12.62 -6.45 33.00
N MET A 39 -11.95 -5.31 32.83
CA MET A 39 -10.76 -4.95 33.62
C MET A 39 -10.90 -3.66 34.44
N GLY A 40 -12.02 -2.94 34.34
CA GLY A 40 -12.30 -1.74 35.13
C GLY A 40 -11.16 -0.71 35.06
N LYS A 41 -10.41 -0.54 36.17
CA LYS A 41 -9.29 0.44 36.27
C LYS A 41 -8.12 0.17 35.32
N PHE A 42 -7.90 -1.07 34.88
CA PHE A 42 -6.83 -1.37 33.93
C PHE A 42 -7.22 -1.04 32.48
N SER A 43 -8.48 -0.63 32.22
CA SER A 43 -8.95 -0.25 30.90
C SER A 43 -8.13 0.88 30.27
N THR A 44 -7.59 1.82 31.06
CA THR A 44 -6.81 2.97 30.54
C THR A 44 -5.55 2.54 29.78
N VAL A 45 -5.01 1.34 30.02
CA VAL A 45 -3.80 0.86 29.36
C VAL A 45 -4.09 0.29 27.97
N VAL A 46 -5.29 -0.26 27.75
CA VAL A 46 -5.65 -0.93 26.48
C VAL A 46 -5.65 0.05 25.29
N PRO A 47 -6.25 1.25 25.36
CA PRO A 47 -6.14 2.25 24.30
C PRO A 47 -4.69 2.62 23.96
N VAL A 48 -3.79 2.66 24.95
CA VAL A 48 -2.37 2.99 24.73
C VAL A 48 -1.68 1.90 23.91
N PHE A 49 -1.93 0.63 24.22
CA PHE A 49 -1.40 -0.49 23.41
C PHE A 49 -1.99 -0.51 22.00
N VAL A 50 -3.30 -0.27 21.85
CA VAL A 50 -3.96 -0.17 20.54
C VAL A 50 -3.36 0.99 19.73
N ALA A 51 -3.15 2.15 20.35
CA ALA A 51 -2.53 3.30 19.70
C ALA A 51 -1.09 3.02 19.26
N MET A 52 -0.28 2.36 20.10
CA MET A 52 1.08 1.94 19.73
C MET A 52 1.09 0.95 18.56
N SER A 53 0.13 0.02 18.50
CA SER A 53 -0.02 -0.92 17.38
C SER A 53 -0.39 -0.19 16.07
N CYS A 54 -1.35 0.73 16.12
CA CYS A 54 -1.72 1.56 14.97
C CYS A 54 -0.55 2.42 14.48
N TYR A 55 0.19 3.03 15.41
CA TYR A 55 1.39 3.81 15.10
C TYR A 55 2.48 2.96 14.42
N GLY A 56 2.75 1.76 14.95
CA GLY A 56 3.70 0.81 14.36
C GLY A 56 3.31 0.39 12.94
N SER A 57 2.03 0.09 12.72
CA SER A 57 1.50 -0.28 11.40
C SER A 57 1.64 0.86 10.39
N MET A 58 1.31 2.09 10.80
CA MET A 58 1.44 3.28 9.96
C MET A 58 2.90 3.55 9.55
N ASN A 59 3.84 3.42 10.49
CA ASN A 59 5.27 3.55 10.20
C ASN A 59 5.76 2.47 9.21
N GLY A 60 5.31 1.22 9.39
CA GLY A 60 5.57 0.13 8.44
C GLY A 60 5.09 0.43 7.02
N CYS A 61 3.87 0.96 6.88
CA CYS A 61 3.32 1.39 5.60
C CYS A 61 4.15 2.51 4.94
N LEU A 62 4.61 3.50 5.72
CA LEU A 62 5.46 4.57 5.20
C LEU A 62 6.76 4.02 4.58
N PHE A 63 7.40 3.03 5.22
CA PHE A 63 8.59 2.40 4.65
C PHE A 63 8.30 1.59 3.39
N ALA A 64 7.18 0.86 3.35
CA ALA A 64 6.80 0.09 2.16
C ALA A 64 6.56 1.01 0.95
N ILE A 65 5.80 2.08 1.15
CA ILE A 65 5.49 3.08 0.11
C ILE A 65 6.78 3.76 -0.38
N SER A 66 7.66 4.18 0.52
CA SER A 66 8.94 4.81 0.15
C SER A 66 9.81 3.91 -0.73
N ARG A 67 9.82 2.60 -0.44
CA ARG A 67 10.55 1.61 -1.27
C ARG A 67 9.92 1.43 -2.65
N MET A 68 8.59 1.41 -2.73
CA MET A 68 7.90 1.34 -4.03
C MET A 68 8.23 2.55 -4.90
N PHE A 69 8.23 3.76 -4.33
CA PHE A 69 8.64 4.98 -5.03
C PHE A 69 10.09 4.96 -5.49
N PHE A 70 11.00 4.46 -4.65
CA PHE A 70 12.42 4.32 -4.99
C PHE A 70 12.62 3.39 -6.20
N VAL A 71 11.96 2.22 -6.22
CA VAL A 71 12.03 1.29 -7.35
C VAL A 71 11.37 1.88 -8.59
N ALA A 72 10.19 2.49 -8.46
CA ALA A 72 9.49 3.13 -9.58
C ALA A 72 10.33 4.26 -10.23
N SER A 73 11.11 5.00 -9.45
CA SER A 73 12.03 6.00 -9.98
C SER A 73 13.24 5.38 -10.69
N ARG A 74 13.76 4.25 -10.21
CA ARG A 74 14.86 3.51 -10.88
C ARG A 74 14.46 2.90 -12.22
N GLU A 75 13.20 2.48 -12.35
CA GLU A 75 12.62 1.99 -13.62
C GLU A 75 12.24 3.14 -14.57
N GLY A 76 12.54 4.41 -14.22
CA GLY A 76 12.29 5.57 -15.07
C GLY A 76 10.83 6.05 -15.10
N HIS A 77 9.93 5.45 -14.32
CA HIS A 77 8.52 5.83 -14.27
C HIS A 77 8.25 7.10 -13.45
N LEU A 78 9.18 7.50 -12.58
CA LEU A 78 9.06 8.69 -11.72
C LEU A 78 10.32 9.54 -11.72
N PRO A 79 10.22 10.86 -11.45
CA PRO A 79 11.38 11.76 -11.43
C PRO A 79 12.50 11.25 -10.51
N GLU A 80 13.73 11.26 -11.01
CA GLU A 80 14.93 10.73 -10.34
C GLU A 80 15.26 11.42 -9.01
N VAL A 81 14.68 12.60 -8.76
CA VAL A 81 14.76 13.30 -7.47
C VAL A 81 14.18 12.44 -6.33
N LEU A 82 13.23 11.55 -6.64
CA LEU A 82 12.60 10.63 -5.68
C LEU A 82 13.46 9.38 -5.39
N SER A 83 14.50 9.10 -6.19
CA SER A 83 15.46 8.02 -5.90
C SER A 83 16.67 8.49 -5.08
N MET A 84 16.79 9.78 -4.77
CA MET A 84 17.92 10.29 -4.00
C MET A 84 17.95 9.69 -2.59
N ILE A 85 19.07 9.06 -2.24
CA ILE A 85 19.33 8.51 -0.90
C ILE A 85 20.19 9.52 -0.13
N HIS A 86 19.81 9.81 1.12
CA HIS A 86 20.56 10.75 1.95
C HIS A 86 21.90 10.13 2.41
N ILE A 87 23.02 10.79 2.06
CA ILE A 87 24.41 10.34 2.24
C ILE A 87 24.75 9.88 3.66
N ARG A 88 24.30 10.60 4.71
CA ARG A 88 24.69 10.30 6.10
C ARG A 88 23.83 9.23 6.79
N ARG A 89 22.58 9.06 6.35
CA ARG A 89 21.62 8.19 7.05
C ARG A 89 21.24 6.96 6.23
N HIS A 90 21.68 6.87 4.96
CA HIS A 90 21.32 5.82 4.00
C HIS A 90 19.80 5.59 3.90
N THR A 91 19.01 6.59 4.28
CA THR A 91 17.56 6.59 4.18
C THR A 91 17.13 7.35 2.92
N PRO A 92 16.08 6.92 2.22
CA PRO A 92 15.47 7.69 1.11
C PRO A 92 14.70 8.91 1.66
N LEU A 93 15.42 9.81 2.34
CA LEU A 93 14.89 10.99 3.03
C LEU A 93 14.17 11.96 2.06
N PRO A 94 14.66 12.21 0.83
CA PRO A 94 13.96 13.00 -0.18
C PRO A 94 12.65 12.35 -0.65
N ALA A 95 12.56 11.03 -0.75
CA ALA A 95 11.33 10.33 -1.13
C ALA A 95 10.27 10.43 -0.01
N VAL A 96 10.69 10.25 1.25
CA VAL A 96 9.81 10.39 2.43
C VAL A 96 9.39 11.85 2.60
N LEU A 97 10.30 12.80 2.46
CA LEU A 97 9.98 14.23 2.54
C LEU A 97 9.10 14.65 1.38
N ALA A 98 9.35 14.19 0.15
CA ALA A 98 8.45 14.43 -0.96
C ALA A 98 7.06 13.85 -0.64
N LEU A 99 6.95 12.62 -0.13
CA LEU A 99 5.65 12.06 0.26
C LEU A 99 4.95 12.87 1.35
N VAL A 100 5.66 13.29 2.40
CA VAL A 100 5.10 14.11 3.48
C VAL A 100 4.71 15.49 2.96
N ILE A 101 5.52 16.08 2.08
CA ILE A 101 5.25 17.37 1.44
C ILE A 101 4.08 17.24 0.47
N PHE A 102 3.99 16.18 -0.33
CA PHE A 102 2.85 15.86 -1.19
C PHE A 102 1.60 15.59 -0.37
N ASN A 103 1.67 14.86 0.75
CA ASN A 103 0.52 14.68 1.65
C ASN A 103 0.08 15.98 2.33
N ARG A 104 1.04 16.88 2.60
CA ARG A 104 0.79 18.21 3.19
C ARG A 104 0.29 19.23 2.16
N ILE A 105 0.70 19.11 0.89
CA ILE A 105 0.34 20.00 -0.23
C ILE A 105 -0.94 19.53 -0.92
N TYR A 106 -1.17 18.23 -1.01
CA TYR A 106 -2.41 17.65 -1.51
C TYR A 106 -3.34 17.39 -0.33
N PRO A 107 -4.24 18.33 0.00
CA PRO A 107 -5.18 18.15 1.09
C PRO A 107 -6.12 16.97 0.83
N MET A 108 -6.13 16.34 -0.35
CA MET A 108 -7.02 15.21 -0.66
C MET A 108 -6.95 14.08 0.37
N THR A 109 -5.75 13.71 0.88
CA THR A 109 -5.64 12.66 1.90
C THR A 109 -6.16 13.11 3.26
N MET A 110 -5.95 14.38 3.61
CA MET A 110 -6.48 14.98 4.85
C MET A 110 -7.99 15.21 4.76
N LEU A 111 -8.47 15.65 3.60
CA LEU A 111 -9.87 15.89 3.26
C LEU A 111 -10.66 14.58 3.28
N GLN A 112 -10.09 13.48 2.74
CA GLN A 112 -10.68 12.15 2.86
C GLN A 112 -10.81 11.71 4.32
N LEU A 113 -9.85 12.08 5.18
CA LEU A 113 -9.87 11.77 6.61
C LEU A 113 -10.93 12.56 7.38
N PHE A 114 -11.27 13.78 6.95
CA PHE A 114 -12.27 14.64 7.59
C PHE A 114 -13.69 14.46 7.05
N VAL A 115 -13.85 14.03 5.80
CA VAL A 115 -15.15 14.01 5.11
C VAL A 115 -15.77 12.61 5.07
N ALA A 116 -14.98 11.54 5.11
CA ALA A 116 -15.48 10.21 4.82
C ALA A 116 -15.47 9.26 6.03
N ASP A 117 -16.59 8.55 6.17
CA ASP A 117 -16.80 7.52 7.19
C ASP A 117 -15.80 6.35 7.02
N ILE A 118 -15.41 5.73 8.12
CA ILE A 118 -14.43 4.63 8.17
C ILE A 118 -14.89 3.48 7.28
N TYR A 119 -16.18 3.14 7.29
CA TYR A 119 -16.74 2.07 6.45
C TYR A 119 -16.66 2.40 4.95
N SER A 120 -16.93 3.66 4.59
CA SER A 120 -16.77 4.14 3.21
C SER A 120 -15.31 4.08 2.74
N LEU A 121 -14.35 4.48 3.59
CA LEU A 121 -12.91 4.34 3.30
C LEU A 121 -12.50 2.88 3.13
N LEU A 122 -13.01 2.00 4.00
CA LEU A 122 -12.71 0.58 3.94
C LEU A 122 -13.23 -0.04 2.65
N ASN A 123 -14.46 0.30 2.23
CA ASN A 123 -15.02 -0.15 0.95
C ASN A 123 -14.19 0.36 -0.24
N PHE A 124 -13.82 1.64 -0.23
CA PHE A 124 -12.96 2.26 -1.24
C PHE A 124 -11.59 1.56 -1.36
N MET A 125 -10.89 1.37 -0.24
CA MET A 125 -9.58 0.72 -0.19
C MET A 125 -9.66 -0.77 -0.57
N SER A 126 -10.73 -1.45 -0.12
CA SER A 126 -10.94 -2.86 -0.39
C SER A 126 -11.19 -3.09 -1.88
N PHE A 127 -12.03 -2.29 -2.53
CA PHE A 127 -12.27 -2.38 -3.97
C PHE A 127 -10.97 -2.31 -4.76
N LEU A 128 -10.15 -1.27 -4.56
CA LEU A 128 -8.89 -1.09 -5.29
C LEU A 128 -7.94 -2.25 -5.02
N ARG A 129 -7.82 -2.68 -3.75
CA ARG A 129 -6.97 -3.80 -3.34
C ARG A 129 -7.40 -5.10 -4.03
N TRP A 130 -8.68 -5.45 -3.99
CA TRP A 130 -9.20 -6.67 -4.61
C TRP A 130 -9.08 -6.65 -6.14
N LEU A 131 -9.26 -5.47 -6.77
CA LEU A 131 -9.07 -5.30 -8.21
C LEU A 131 -7.62 -5.54 -8.61
N PHE A 132 -6.64 -4.88 -7.99
CA PHE A 132 -5.23 -5.05 -8.35
C PHE A 132 -4.71 -6.45 -8.02
N ILE A 133 -5.14 -7.05 -6.91
CA ILE A 133 -4.81 -8.45 -6.59
C ILE A 133 -5.43 -9.40 -7.63
N GLY A 134 -6.69 -9.17 -8.04
CA GLY A 134 -7.36 -9.96 -9.07
C GLY A 134 -6.63 -9.92 -10.41
N VAL A 135 -6.22 -8.73 -10.86
CA VAL A 135 -5.43 -8.55 -12.09
C VAL A 135 -4.06 -9.22 -11.98
N ALA A 136 -3.39 -9.12 -10.83
CA ALA A 136 -2.09 -9.78 -10.62
C ALA A 136 -2.21 -11.32 -10.68
N VAL A 137 -3.28 -11.88 -10.12
CA VAL A 137 -3.57 -13.32 -10.15
C VAL A 137 -3.96 -13.78 -11.55
N LEU A 138 -4.74 -13.00 -12.29
CA LEU A 138 -4.99 -13.25 -13.71
C LEU A 138 -3.69 -13.27 -14.50
N GLY A 139 -2.79 -12.31 -14.25
CA GLY A 139 -1.46 -12.28 -14.83
C GLY A 139 -0.65 -13.55 -14.52
N LEU A 140 -0.77 -14.10 -13.31
CA LEU A 140 -0.14 -15.36 -12.94
C LEU A 140 -0.70 -16.55 -13.73
N ILE A 141 -2.03 -16.61 -13.92
CA ILE A 141 -2.69 -17.65 -14.73
C ILE A 141 -2.25 -17.53 -16.19
N TYR A 142 -2.26 -16.31 -16.73
CA TYR A 142 -1.81 -16.02 -18.09
C TYR A 142 -0.35 -16.40 -18.31
N LEU A 143 0.56 -16.00 -17.41
CA LEU A 143 1.97 -16.33 -17.50
C LEU A 143 2.23 -17.84 -17.42
N ARG A 144 1.35 -18.58 -16.74
CA ARG A 144 1.44 -20.04 -16.73
C ARG A 144 1.05 -20.67 -18.06
N TYR A 145 0.08 -20.10 -18.77
CA TYR A 145 -0.30 -20.57 -20.09
C TYR A 145 0.76 -20.21 -21.15
N THR A 146 1.29 -18.99 -21.10
CA THR A 146 2.23 -18.48 -22.11
C THR A 146 3.67 -18.93 -21.91
N GLN A 147 4.15 -19.10 -20.67
CA GLN A 147 5.53 -19.49 -20.36
C GLN A 147 5.58 -20.70 -19.39
N PRO A 148 5.33 -21.92 -19.90
CA PRO A 148 5.32 -23.13 -19.08
C PRO A 148 6.73 -23.57 -18.64
N ASP A 149 7.76 -23.27 -19.42
CA ASP A 149 9.13 -23.83 -19.25
C ASP A 149 10.01 -23.10 -18.23
N LEU A 150 9.50 -22.06 -17.55
CA LEU A 150 10.24 -21.37 -16.50
C LEU A 150 10.53 -22.31 -15.31
N PRO A 151 11.77 -22.35 -14.78
CA PRO A 151 12.10 -23.17 -13.62
C PRO A 151 11.39 -22.63 -12.37
N ARG A 152 10.31 -23.29 -11.97
CA ARG A 152 9.53 -22.93 -10.77
C ARG A 152 10.09 -23.69 -9.56
N PRO A 153 10.55 -22.99 -8.49
CA PRO A 153 11.12 -23.64 -7.30
C PRO A 153 10.10 -24.47 -6.52
N PHE A 154 8.80 -24.18 -6.66
CA PHE A 154 7.71 -24.93 -6.06
C PHE A 154 7.07 -25.87 -7.10
N LYS A 155 7.47 -27.14 -7.09
CA LYS A 155 6.89 -28.20 -7.92
C LYS A 155 5.67 -28.78 -7.22
N VAL A 156 4.49 -28.23 -7.51
CA VAL A 156 3.19 -28.83 -7.18
C VAL A 156 2.56 -29.37 -8.45
N SER A 157 1.76 -30.43 -8.33
CA SER A 157 1.04 -31.05 -9.46
C SER A 157 0.26 -29.98 -10.23
N VAL A 158 0.45 -29.88 -11.55
CA VAL A 158 -0.01 -28.75 -12.42
C VAL A 158 -1.48 -28.35 -12.23
N PHE A 159 -2.32 -29.28 -11.80
CA PHE A 159 -3.74 -29.09 -11.51
C PHE A 159 -4.01 -28.19 -10.29
N VAL A 160 -3.31 -28.44 -9.17
CA VAL A 160 -3.49 -27.72 -7.89
C VAL A 160 -3.20 -26.22 -8.00
N PRO A 161 -2.08 -25.78 -8.59
CA PRO A 161 -1.74 -24.38 -8.64
C PRO A 161 -2.52 -23.64 -9.75
N LEU A 162 -3.36 -24.29 -10.57
CA LEU A 162 -4.22 -23.61 -11.55
C LEU A 162 -5.63 -23.38 -10.99
N ILE A 163 -6.19 -24.38 -10.31
CA ILE A 163 -7.50 -24.27 -9.66
C ILE A 163 -7.46 -23.24 -8.53
N ILE A 164 -6.43 -23.25 -7.68
CA ILE A 164 -6.37 -22.33 -6.53
C ILE A 164 -6.37 -20.86 -6.97
N PRO A 165 -5.51 -20.41 -7.91
CA PRO A 165 -5.58 -19.05 -8.44
C PRO A 165 -6.87 -18.74 -9.19
N ALA A 166 -7.45 -19.72 -9.91
CA ALA A 166 -8.71 -19.49 -10.63
C ALA A 166 -9.88 -19.24 -9.66
N VAL A 167 -10.03 -20.07 -8.62
CA VAL A 167 -11.03 -19.87 -7.57
C VAL A 167 -10.76 -18.58 -6.79
N PHE A 168 -9.50 -18.28 -6.48
CA PHE A 168 -9.14 -17.04 -5.80
C PHE A 168 -9.49 -15.81 -6.67
N CYS A 169 -9.18 -15.87 -7.96
CA CYS A 169 -9.50 -14.83 -8.93
C CYS A 169 -11.02 -14.61 -9.04
N LEU A 170 -11.80 -15.70 -9.10
CA LEU A 170 -13.27 -15.62 -9.07
C LEU A 170 -13.76 -14.91 -7.80
N THR A 171 -13.23 -15.29 -6.63
CA THR A 171 -13.56 -14.64 -5.35
C THR A 171 -13.18 -13.15 -5.35
N CYS A 172 -12.01 -12.78 -5.89
CA CYS A 172 -11.62 -11.38 -6.03
C CYS A 172 -12.63 -10.59 -6.88
N PHE A 173 -13.07 -11.14 -8.01
CA PHE A 173 -14.05 -10.48 -8.87
C PHE A 173 -15.44 -10.38 -8.23
N LEU A 174 -15.87 -11.42 -7.49
CA LEU A 174 -17.10 -11.38 -6.72
C LEU A 174 -17.04 -10.32 -5.61
N MET A 175 -15.90 -10.18 -4.92
CA MET A 175 -15.70 -9.13 -3.91
C MET A 175 -15.73 -7.74 -4.53
N VAL A 176 -15.10 -7.55 -5.69
CA VAL A 176 -15.16 -6.30 -6.45
C VAL A 176 -16.60 -5.96 -6.84
N PHE A 177 -17.37 -6.95 -7.31
CA PHE A 177 -18.79 -6.76 -7.65
C PHE A 177 -19.64 -6.40 -6.42
N MET A 178 -19.43 -7.09 -5.30
CA MET A 178 -20.09 -6.77 -4.03
C MET A 178 -19.76 -5.36 -3.54
N SER A 179 -18.48 -4.94 -3.58
CA SER A 179 -18.10 -3.57 -3.19
C SER A 179 -18.75 -2.51 -4.09
N LEU A 180 -18.89 -2.79 -5.39
CA LEU A 180 -19.55 -1.90 -6.34
C LEU A 180 -21.06 -1.81 -6.08
N TYR A 181 -21.69 -2.89 -5.64
CA TYR A 181 -23.11 -2.92 -5.28
C TYR A 181 -23.38 -2.18 -3.96
N SER A 182 -22.51 -2.36 -2.95
CA SER A 182 -22.69 -1.72 -1.64
C SER A 182 -22.57 -0.20 -1.70
N ASP A 183 -21.52 0.33 -2.36
CA ASP A 183 -21.26 1.77 -2.44
C ASP A 183 -20.77 2.17 -3.84
N PRO A 184 -21.68 2.37 -4.81
CA PRO A 184 -21.30 2.62 -6.21
C PRO A 184 -20.62 3.99 -6.41
N VAL A 185 -20.97 5.00 -5.60
CA VAL A 185 -20.43 6.37 -5.73
C VAL A 185 -18.96 6.40 -5.31
N ASN A 186 -18.66 5.94 -4.10
CA ASN A 186 -17.29 5.92 -3.57
C ASN A 186 -16.38 5.00 -4.40
N THR A 187 -16.90 3.84 -4.80
CA THR A 187 -16.20 2.88 -5.64
C THR A 187 -15.93 3.43 -7.05
N GLY A 188 -16.91 4.11 -7.64
CA GLY A 188 -16.78 4.77 -8.95
C GLY A 188 -15.72 5.86 -8.96
N ILE A 189 -15.65 6.68 -7.90
CA ILE A 189 -14.59 7.68 -7.72
C ILE A 189 -13.21 6.99 -7.63
N GLY A 190 -13.10 5.89 -6.88
CA GLY A 190 -11.86 5.11 -6.78
C GLY A 190 -11.41 4.53 -8.12
N PHE A 191 -12.35 3.99 -8.90
CA PHE A 191 -12.07 3.52 -10.24
C PHE A 191 -11.64 4.66 -11.19
N ALA A 192 -12.31 5.81 -11.11
CA ALA A 192 -11.93 7.00 -11.88
C ALA A 192 -10.50 7.46 -11.53
N ILE A 193 -10.17 7.54 -10.23
CA ILE A 193 -8.81 7.86 -9.76
C ILE A 193 -7.81 6.82 -10.32
N SER A 194 -8.12 5.53 -10.26
CA SER A 194 -7.25 4.50 -10.82
C SER A 194 -7.01 4.69 -12.32
N LEU A 195 -8.05 5.08 -13.07
CA LEU A 195 -7.94 5.38 -14.51
C LEU A 195 -7.09 6.61 -14.78
N THR A 196 -7.06 7.62 -13.90
CA THR A 196 -6.15 8.78 -14.04
C THR A 196 -4.67 8.41 -13.99
N GLY A 197 -4.32 7.22 -13.48
CA GLY A 197 -2.96 6.68 -13.56
C GLY A 197 -2.51 6.43 -15.01
N ILE A 198 -3.42 6.10 -15.93
CA ILE A 198 -3.13 5.85 -17.34
C ILE A 198 -2.67 7.12 -18.07
N PRO A 199 -3.41 8.25 -18.07
CA PRO A 199 -2.93 9.48 -18.71
C PRO A 199 -1.67 10.02 -18.03
N ALA A 200 -1.52 9.87 -16.71
CA ALA A 200 -0.27 10.21 -16.03
C ALA A 200 0.92 9.39 -16.57
N TYR A 201 0.74 8.08 -16.77
CA TYR A 201 1.76 7.21 -17.38
C TYR A 201 2.16 7.70 -18.78
N TYR A 202 1.19 8.04 -19.65
CA TYR A 202 1.47 8.57 -20.99
C TYR A 202 2.23 9.90 -20.96
N ILE A 203 1.87 10.82 -20.04
CA ILE A 203 2.54 12.12 -19.89
C ILE A 203 3.98 11.95 -19.41
N PHE A 204 4.23 11.06 -18.44
CA PHE A 204 5.56 10.92 -17.84
C PHE A 204 6.54 10.05 -18.64
N ILE A 205 6.03 9.04 -19.38
CA ILE A 205 6.87 8.02 -20.02
C ILE A 205 6.85 8.12 -21.55
N VAL A 206 5.69 8.35 -22.16
CA VAL A 206 5.56 8.37 -23.64
C VAL A 206 5.86 9.76 -24.22
N PHE A 207 5.60 10.83 -23.47
CA PHE A 207 5.96 12.18 -23.87
C PHE A 207 7.46 12.45 -23.66
N ASP A 208 8.26 12.05 -24.65
CA ASP A 208 9.73 12.22 -24.72
C ASP A 208 10.17 13.71 -24.73
N ARG A 209 9.22 14.64 -24.94
CA ARG A 209 9.45 16.08 -24.84
C ARG A 209 9.27 16.59 -23.40
N ARG A 210 10.21 16.26 -22.52
CA ARG A 210 10.35 16.99 -21.25
C ARG A 210 10.59 18.47 -21.57
N PRO A 211 9.77 19.41 -21.08
CA PRO A 211 10.00 20.82 -21.34
C PRO A 211 11.34 21.25 -20.71
N LYS A 212 12.07 22.15 -21.38
CA LYS A 212 13.48 22.49 -21.08
C LYS A 212 13.74 22.91 -19.62
N TRP A 213 12.74 23.43 -18.92
CA TRP A 213 12.83 23.78 -17.50
C TRP A 213 12.88 22.55 -16.57
N ILE A 214 12.15 21.47 -16.89
CA ILE A 214 12.22 20.18 -16.19
C ILE A 214 13.57 19.51 -16.47
N GLN A 215 14.06 19.55 -17.71
CA GLN A 215 15.40 19.05 -18.04
C GLN A 215 16.51 19.82 -17.33
N LYS A 216 16.38 21.14 -17.14
CA LYS A 216 17.37 21.94 -16.42
C LYS A 216 17.37 21.65 -14.92
N ALA A 217 16.19 21.45 -14.31
CA ALA A 217 16.06 21.02 -12.92
C ALA A 217 16.61 19.61 -12.68
N ILE A 218 16.31 18.66 -13.59
CA ILE A 218 16.79 17.28 -13.52
C ILE A 218 18.28 17.19 -13.84
N GLY A 219 18.79 17.90 -14.86
CA GLY A 219 20.21 17.89 -15.23
C GLY A 219 21.15 18.46 -14.15
N THR A 220 20.67 19.45 -13.38
CA THR A 220 21.40 19.95 -12.20
C THR A 220 21.43 18.88 -11.09
N SER A 221 20.38 18.05 -10.99
CA SER A 221 20.30 16.92 -10.07
C SER A 221 21.20 15.75 -10.52
N HIS A 222 21.26 15.49 -11.83
CA HIS A 222 22.06 14.43 -12.47
C HIS A 222 23.57 14.64 -12.32
N CYS A 223 24.04 15.88 -12.47
CA CYS A 223 25.45 16.22 -12.24
C CYS A 223 25.84 16.07 -10.75
N ALA A 224 24.93 16.39 -9.83
CA ALA A 224 25.14 16.14 -8.40
C ALA A 224 25.11 14.63 -8.05
N GLN A 225 24.37 13.81 -8.81
CA GLN A 225 24.28 12.36 -8.63
C GLN A 225 25.58 11.62 -9.04
N GLN A 226 26.16 11.97 -10.20
CA GLN A 226 27.43 11.37 -10.66
C GLN A 226 28.63 11.73 -9.77
N HIS A 227 28.74 13.00 -9.33
CA HIS A 227 29.79 13.41 -8.40
C HIS A 227 29.71 12.67 -7.06
N ASN A 228 28.50 12.28 -6.64
CA ASN A 228 28.30 11.54 -5.40
C ASN A 228 28.63 10.05 -5.57
N GLN A 229 28.24 9.40 -6.68
CA GLN A 229 28.58 8.01 -7.00
C GLN A 229 30.09 7.79 -7.24
N ASP A 230 30.79 8.70 -7.93
CA ASP A 230 32.24 8.60 -8.16
C ASP A 230 33.05 8.71 -6.86
N SER A 231 32.53 9.44 -5.87
CA SER A 231 33.12 9.55 -4.53
C SER A 231 33.03 8.24 -3.72
N TYR A 232 32.15 7.30 -4.10
CA TYR A 232 32.00 6.00 -3.44
C TYR A 232 32.86 4.88 -4.07
N ILE A 233 33.21 4.97 -5.35
CA ILE A 233 33.99 3.92 -6.06
C ILE A 233 35.50 4.10 -5.83
N HIS A 234 35.98 5.32 -5.54
CA HIS A 234 37.39 5.58 -5.26
C HIS A 234 37.61 6.41 -3.97
N PRO A 235 37.58 5.79 -2.78
CA PRO A 235 37.93 6.49 -1.53
C PRO A 235 39.44 6.74 -1.34
N GLN A 236 40.32 6.23 -2.22
CA GLN A 236 41.78 6.19 -1.99
C GLN A 236 42.66 6.84 -3.09
N LYS A 237 42.28 7.99 -3.64
CA LYS A 237 43.23 8.84 -4.41
C LYS A 237 43.13 10.33 -4.07
N ARG A 238 43.09 10.65 -2.78
CA ARG A 238 43.45 11.99 -2.27
C ARG A 238 44.18 11.84 -0.94
N SER A 239 45.45 11.48 -1.04
CA SER A 239 46.51 11.83 -0.09
C SER A 239 47.71 12.28 -0.89
#